data_AF-A0A1C5CIJ4-F1
#
_entry.id   AF-A0A1C5CIJ4-F1
#
_cell.length_a   1.000
_cell.length_b   1.000
_cell.length_c   1.000
_cell.angle_alpha   90.00
_cell.angle_beta   90.00
_cell.angle_gamma   90.00
#
_symmetry.space_group_name_H-M   'P 1'
#
loop_
_entity.id
_entity.type
_entity.pdbx_description
1 polymer ?
#
loop_
_entity_poly.entity_id
_entity_poly.type
_entity_poly.pdbx_seq_one_letter_code
_entity_poly.pdbx_strand_id
1 'polypeptide(L)'
;MHLKALTLRGFKSFASATTLRFEPGITCVVGPNGSGKSNVVDALSWVMGEQGAKSLRGGKMEDVIFAGTTGRPPLGRADVSLTIDNSDGALPIEYAEVTITRIMFRNGGSEYQINGDTCRLLDIQELLSDSGIGREMHVIVGQGQLDSVLHADPMGRRAFIEEAAGVLKHRKRKEKALRKLDAMGANLARVQDLTDELRRQLKPLGRQAAVARRAAVIQADLRDARLRLLADDLVTLRDALRDEIADEAELKKRKDAAEAELRTALAREAELEGEVRRLAPRLQRAQQTWYELSQLAERVRGTVSLADARVRSASQAPAEERRGRDPEDLEREAARIREQEAELTAALEAAEHALEDTVAHRADLERELAAEERRLKDAARAIADRREGLARLNGQVNAARSRAGSAQAEIDRLAASRDEAQERAVTAQEEYEQLKAEVEGLDGVDEELTARHEQAKRALAEAQAAHSTARDEATAAERRRAAVAARHEALALGLRRKDGTGALLGARDRLTGLLGPAAELLTVEPGYEIPVAAALGTAADAVAVTDPATAADAIRLLRERDAGRAAMLRGRGDRRRSGDPAPSR
;
A
#
# COMPACT_ATOMS: atom_id res chain seq x y z
N MET A 1 3.39 -55.22 16.96
CA MET A 1 4.29 -54.07 17.13
C MET A 1 5.13 -54.30 18.36
N HIS A 2 6.47 -54.32 18.23
CA HIS A 2 7.39 -54.37 19.37
C HIS A 2 8.67 -53.60 19.05
N LEU A 3 9.40 -53.18 20.09
CA LEU A 3 10.73 -52.58 19.92
C LEU A 3 11.70 -53.68 19.51
N LYS A 4 12.46 -53.49 18.43
CA LYS A 4 13.42 -54.47 17.89
C LYS A 4 14.85 -54.11 18.27
N ALA A 5 15.21 -52.84 18.17
CA ALA A 5 16.52 -52.34 18.56
C ALA A 5 16.50 -50.87 19.00
N LEU A 6 17.42 -50.51 19.91
CA LEU A 6 17.74 -49.12 20.27
C LEU A 6 19.25 -48.93 20.10
N THR A 7 19.64 -48.02 19.22
CA THR A 7 21.04 -47.64 19.00
C THR A 7 21.29 -46.28 19.62
N LEU A 8 22.30 -46.19 20.48
CA LEU A 8 22.69 -45.02 21.25
C LEU A 8 24.11 -44.62 20.88
N ARG A 9 24.33 -43.37 20.49
CA ARG A 9 25.67 -42.86 20.21
C ARG A 9 25.79 -41.41 20.70
N GLY A 10 26.82 -41.17 21.50
CA GLY A 10 27.05 -39.86 22.13
C GLY A 10 25.96 -39.40 23.09
N PHE A 11 25.04 -40.29 23.50
CA PHE A 11 23.93 -39.96 24.38
C PHE A 11 24.28 -40.25 25.84
N LYS A 12 24.33 -39.22 26.68
CA LYS A 12 24.67 -39.29 28.11
C LYS A 12 25.88 -40.20 28.36
N SER A 13 25.73 -41.29 29.11
CA SER A 13 26.81 -42.24 29.43
C SER A 13 27.34 -43.06 28.25
N PHE A 14 26.67 -43.03 27.09
CA PHE A 14 26.99 -43.87 25.92
C PHE A 14 27.88 -43.13 24.91
N ALA A 15 29.19 -43.06 25.21
CA ALA A 15 30.17 -42.42 24.33
C ALA A 15 30.42 -43.18 23.01
N SER A 16 30.31 -44.51 23.02
CA SER A 16 30.45 -45.36 21.82
C SER A 16 29.08 -45.82 21.34
N ALA A 17 28.95 -46.04 20.02
CA ALA A 17 27.74 -46.61 19.44
C ALA A 17 27.40 -47.95 20.12
N THR A 18 26.27 -48.00 20.81
CA THR A 18 25.80 -49.15 21.57
C THR A 18 24.41 -49.51 21.07
N THR A 19 24.25 -50.72 20.53
CA THR A 19 22.96 -51.23 20.06
C THR A 19 22.42 -52.24 21.05
N LEU A 20 21.25 -51.96 21.61
CA LEU A 20 20.47 -52.85 22.45
C LEU A 20 19.43 -53.53 21.57
N ARG A 21 19.40 -54.87 21.58
CA ARG A 21 18.38 -55.66 20.88
C ARG A 21 17.31 -56.08 21.88
N PHE A 22 16.05 -55.95 21.49
CA PHE A 22 14.92 -56.31 22.32
C PHE A 22 14.20 -57.49 21.67
N GLU A 23 13.80 -58.45 22.49
CA GLU A 23 12.96 -59.56 22.08
C GLU A 23 11.51 -59.30 22.51
N PRO A 24 10.51 -59.85 21.80
CA PRO A 24 9.13 -59.82 22.25
C PRO A 24 8.98 -60.38 23.67
N GLY A 25 8.35 -59.64 24.58
CA GLY A 25 8.12 -60.06 25.96
C GLY A 25 8.75 -59.12 26.99
N ILE A 26 9.35 -59.70 28.04
CA ILE A 26 9.93 -58.94 29.15
C ILE A 26 11.45 -58.84 28.98
N THR A 27 11.95 -57.61 28.83
CA THR A 27 13.39 -57.34 28.83
C THR A 27 13.81 -56.68 30.14
N CYS A 28 14.74 -57.28 30.87
CA CYS A 28 15.24 -56.75 32.15
C CYS A 28 16.60 -56.07 31.96
N VAL A 29 16.70 -54.77 32.27
CA VAL A 29 17.96 -54.02 32.24
C VAL A 29 18.55 -53.95 33.65
N VAL A 30 19.62 -54.71 33.91
CA VAL A 30 20.26 -54.82 35.23
C VAL A 30 21.67 -54.22 35.24
N GLY A 31 22.13 -53.78 36.42
CA GLY A 31 23.48 -53.22 36.61
C GLY A 31 23.63 -52.43 37.91
N PRO A 32 24.85 -52.09 38.33
CA PRO A 32 25.11 -51.37 39.60
C PRO A 32 24.70 -49.89 39.53
N ASN A 33 24.39 -49.26 40.67
CA ASN A 33 24.00 -47.84 40.69
C ASN A 33 25.00 -46.95 39.94
N GLY A 34 24.49 -46.03 39.11
CA GLY A 34 25.33 -45.20 38.23
C GLY A 34 25.72 -45.83 36.89
N SER A 35 25.38 -47.09 36.60
CA SER A 35 25.73 -47.77 35.34
C SER A 35 24.95 -47.30 34.09
N GLY A 36 24.16 -46.22 34.18
CA GLY A 36 23.42 -45.69 33.03
C GLY A 36 22.11 -46.39 32.67
N LYS A 37 21.57 -47.30 33.50
CA LYS A 37 20.26 -47.98 33.27
C LYS A 37 19.13 -46.99 32.98
N SER A 38 19.03 -45.98 33.84
CA SER A 38 18.10 -44.87 33.73
C SER A 38 18.21 -44.10 32.41
N ASN A 39 19.42 -44.02 31.83
CA ASN A 39 19.64 -43.31 30.57
C ASN A 39 19.07 -44.05 29.37
N VAL A 40 18.83 -45.37 29.46
CA VAL A 40 18.15 -46.15 28.40
C VAL A 40 16.70 -45.72 28.29
N VAL A 41 16.02 -45.55 29.43
CA VAL A 41 14.64 -45.04 29.49
C VAL A 41 14.58 -43.61 28.97
N ASP A 42 15.53 -42.76 29.39
CA ASP A 42 15.59 -41.37 28.91
C ASP A 42 15.80 -41.29 27.40
N ALA A 43 16.59 -42.21 26.82
CA ALA A 43 16.80 -42.27 25.37
C ALA A 43 15.54 -42.67 24.61
N LEU A 44 14.75 -43.62 25.15
CA LEU A 44 13.45 -44.01 24.60
C LEU A 44 12.47 -42.83 24.64
N SER A 45 12.32 -42.15 25.78
CA SER A 45 11.47 -40.96 25.89
C SER A 45 11.92 -39.86 24.91
N TRP A 46 13.24 -39.68 24.77
CA TRP A 46 13.82 -38.64 23.95
C TRP A 46 13.58 -38.85 22.45
N VAL A 47 13.80 -40.06 21.94
CA VAL A 47 13.57 -40.38 20.51
C VAL A 47 12.07 -40.35 20.15
N MET A 48 11.18 -40.62 21.11
CA MET A 48 9.73 -40.53 20.95
C MET A 48 9.17 -39.10 21.07
N GLY A 49 10.03 -38.08 21.23
CA GLY A 49 9.64 -36.67 21.10
C GLY A 49 9.54 -35.88 22.40
N GLU A 50 10.13 -36.36 23.51
CA GLU A 50 10.23 -35.59 24.76
C GLU A 50 11.13 -34.34 24.59
N GLN A 51 10.59 -33.16 24.89
CA GLN A 51 11.29 -31.88 24.71
C GLN A 51 11.82 -31.27 26.02
N GLY A 52 11.36 -31.74 27.18
CA GLY A 52 11.80 -31.23 28.47
C GLY A 52 13.20 -31.70 28.84
N ALA A 53 14.12 -30.75 29.07
CA ALA A 53 15.43 -31.10 29.64
C ALA A 53 15.28 -31.73 31.05
N LYS A 54 14.31 -31.24 31.82
CA LYS A 54 14.03 -31.68 33.19
C LYS A 54 13.51 -33.11 33.26
N SER A 55 12.65 -33.53 32.33
CA SER A 55 12.13 -34.92 32.26
C SER A 55 13.24 -35.91 31.89
N LEU A 56 14.22 -35.44 31.12
CA LEU A 56 15.44 -36.18 30.78
C LEU A 56 16.55 -36.04 31.83
N ARG A 57 16.27 -35.56 33.05
CA ARG A 57 17.26 -35.42 34.13
C ARG A 57 18.48 -34.56 33.75
N GLY A 58 18.28 -33.54 32.92
CA GLY A 58 19.27 -32.53 32.52
C GLY A 58 18.80 -31.11 32.85
N GLY A 59 19.73 -30.14 32.85
CA GLY A 59 19.42 -28.72 33.02
C GLY A 59 19.10 -28.03 31.69
N LYS A 60 19.80 -28.42 30.62
CA LYS A 60 19.62 -27.96 29.24
C LYS A 60 19.46 -29.15 28.30
N MET A 61 18.84 -28.94 27.14
CA MET A 61 18.71 -30.02 26.15
C MET A 61 20.04 -30.49 25.56
N GLU A 62 21.07 -29.66 25.58
CA GLU A 62 22.45 -30.03 25.20
C GLU A 62 23.09 -31.03 26.18
N ASP A 63 22.59 -31.13 27.41
CA ASP A 63 23.12 -32.04 28.45
C ASP A 63 22.84 -33.52 28.13
N VAL A 64 22.05 -33.80 27.09
CA VAL A 64 21.90 -35.16 26.56
C VAL A 64 23.13 -35.64 25.80
N ILE A 65 24.02 -34.73 25.39
CA ILE A 65 25.26 -35.04 24.68
C ILE A 65 26.34 -35.44 25.69
N PHE A 66 27.09 -36.50 25.39
CA PHE A 66 28.19 -36.97 26.23
C PHE A 66 29.21 -35.84 26.49
N ALA A 67 29.30 -35.44 27.77
CA ALA A 67 30.12 -34.33 28.23
C ALA A 67 31.62 -34.65 28.35
N GLY A 68 32.03 -35.90 28.11
CA GLY A 68 33.41 -36.35 28.29
C GLY A 68 33.67 -36.99 29.65
N THR A 69 34.73 -37.79 29.75
CA THR A 69 35.29 -38.33 31.00
C THR A 69 36.80 -38.16 30.99
N THR A 70 37.49 -38.46 32.10
CA THR A 70 38.96 -38.36 32.21
C THR A 70 39.74 -39.14 31.14
N GLY A 71 39.11 -40.16 30.53
CA GLY A 71 39.69 -40.97 29.46
C GLY A 71 39.05 -40.82 28.08
N ARG A 72 38.02 -39.97 27.90
CA ARG A 72 37.35 -39.78 26.60
C ARG A 72 36.88 -38.33 26.39
N PRO A 73 37.20 -37.70 25.24
CA PRO A 73 36.80 -36.33 24.98
C PRO A 73 35.27 -36.19 24.82
N PRO A 74 34.72 -34.98 25.08
CA PRO A 74 33.32 -34.68 24.82
C PRO A 74 32.97 -34.83 23.34
N LEU A 75 31.73 -35.23 23.05
CA LEU A 75 31.21 -35.34 21.69
C LEU A 75 30.42 -34.09 21.28
N GLY A 76 30.36 -33.81 19.98
CA GLY A 76 29.63 -32.67 19.42
C GLY A 76 28.17 -32.95 19.04
N ARG A 77 27.76 -34.22 19.06
CA ARG A 77 26.38 -34.65 18.78
C ARG A 77 26.00 -35.90 19.56
N ALA A 78 24.70 -36.07 19.75
CA ALA A 78 24.09 -37.31 20.23
C ALA A 78 23.05 -37.79 19.21
N ASP A 79 23.07 -39.07 18.88
CA ASP A 79 22.13 -39.74 18.00
C ASP A 79 21.53 -40.96 18.71
N VAL A 80 20.20 -41.03 18.68
CA VAL A 80 19.44 -42.17 19.19
C VAL A 80 18.49 -42.63 18.10
N SER A 81 18.58 -43.91 17.75
CA SER A 81 17.74 -44.57 16.76
C SER A 81 16.95 -45.70 17.41
N LEU A 82 15.62 -45.64 17.30
CA LEU A 82 14.69 -46.66 17.77
C LEU A 82 14.08 -47.38 16.58
N THR A 83 14.29 -48.68 16.51
CA THR A 83 13.74 -49.53 15.46
C THR A 83 12.58 -50.34 16.01
N ILE A 84 11.43 -50.22 15.35
CA ILE A 84 10.16 -50.83 15.72
C ILE A 84 9.74 -51.80 14.61
N ASP A 85 9.35 -53.01 15.00
CA ASP A 85 8.70 -53.95 14.10
C ASP A 85 7.22 -53.56 13.94
N ASN A 86 6.81 -53.28 12.71
CA ASN A 86 5.48 -52.85 12.29
C ASN A 86 4.79 -53.90 11.39
N SER A 87 5.14 -55.18 11.53
CA SER A 87 4.56 -56.25 10.71
C SER A 87 3.04 -56.42 10.90
N ASP A 88 2.47 -55.90 11.99
CA ASP A 88 1.04 -55.87 12.28
C ASP A 88 0.32 -54.60 11.78
N GLY A 89 1.03 -53.66 11.14
CA GLY A 89 0.44 -52.45 10.55
C GLY A 89 -0.14 -51.46 11.57
N ALA A 90 0.32 -51.52 12.83
CA ALA A 90 -0.16 -50.63 13.89
C ALA A 90 0.27 -49.17 13.70
N LEU A 91 1.41 -48.93 13.05
CA LEU A 91 1.82 -47.61 12.58
C LEU A 91 1.27 -47.38 11.16
N PRO A 92 0.71 -46.19 10.86
CA PRO A 92 0.18 -45.82 9.54
C PRO A 92 1.29 -45.56 8.50
N ILE A 93 2.17 -46.53 8.29
CA ILE A 93 3.30 -46.52 7.36
C ILE A 93 3.43 -47.91 6.72
N GLU A 94 3.62 -47.97 5.40
CA GLU A 94 3.70 -49.23 4.62
C GLU A 94 5.02 -50.03 4.80
N TYR A 95 5.85 -49.66 5.78
CA TYR A 95 7.10 -50.35 6.08
C TYR A 95 6.90 -51.34 7.23
N ALA A 96 7.35 -52.58 7.04
CA ALA A 96 7.35 -53.62 8.07
C ALA A 96 8.33 -53.33 9.22
N GLU A 97 9.31 -52.46 9.00
CA GLU A 97 10.26 -52.00 10.01
C GLU A 97 10.41 -50.48 9.93
N VAL A 98 10.21 -49.81 11.06
CA VAL A 98 10.23 -48.34 11.17
C VAL A 98 11.34 -47.94 12.14
N THR A 99 12.32 -47.19 11.66
CA THR A 99 13.43 -46.64 12.47
C THR A 99 13.24 -45.15 12.65
N ILE A 100 13.00 -44.72 13.89
CA ILE A 100 12.90 -43.31 14.26
C ILE A 100 14.25 -42.89 14.83
N THR A 101 14.87 -41.86 14.25
CA THR A 101 16.16 -41.32 14.71
C THR A 101 15.99 -39.88 15.14
N ARG A 102 16.56 -39.54 16.30
CA ARG A 102 16.70 -38.16 16.76
C ARG A 102 18.17 -37.82 16.92
N ILE A 103 18.58 -36.71 16.33
CA ILE A 103 19.95 -36.21 16.37
C ILE A 103 19.92 -34.83 17.06
N MET A 104 20.81 -34.62 18.00
CA MET A 104 21.03 -33.30 18.63
C MET A 104 22.46 -32.87 18.46
N PHE A 105 22.62 -31.63 18.03
CA PHE A 105 23.89 -30.97 17.87
C PHE A 105 24.13 -30.02 19.04
N ARG A 106 25.41 -29.80 19.38
CA ARG A 106 25.79 -28.88 20.46
C ARG A 106 25.43 -27.41 20.19
N ASN A 107 25.08 -27.06 18.95
CA ASN A 107 24.57 -25.73 18.58
C ASN A 107 23.07 -25.53 18.92
N GLY A 108 22.41 -26.51 19.54
CA GLY A 108 20.99 -26.48 19.90
C GLY A 108 20.05 -27.00 18.80
N GLY A 109 20.58 -27.35 17.62
CA GLY A 109 19.78 -27.96 16.55
C GLY A 109 19.35 -29.38 16.87
N SER A 110 18.07 -29.70 16.66
CA SER A 110 17.53 -31.06 16.70
C SER A 110 17.01 -31.46 15.33
N GLU A 111 17.44 -32.62 14.84
CA GLU A 111 16.93 -33.24 13.62
C GLU A 111 16.20 -34.53 13.96
N TYR A 112 15.14 -34.79 13.20
CA TYR A 112 14.27 -35.95 13.35
C TYR A 112 14.21 -36.68 12.02
N GLN A 113 14.31 -38.01 12.05
CA GLN A 113 14.28 -38.85 10.86
C GLN A 113 13.39 -40.07 11.06
N ILE A 114 12.68 -40.47 10.01
CA ILE A 114 11.95 -41.74 9.93
C ILE A 114 12.54 -42.51 8.77
N ASN A 115 13.08 -43.71 9.02
CA ASN A 115 13.76 -44.54 8.02
C ASN A 115 14.90 -43.83 7.26
N GLY A 116 15.50 -42.80 7.88
CA GLY A 116 16.57 -42.00 7.29
C GLY A 116 16.10 -40.68 6.64
N ASP A 117 14.80 -40.53 6.38
CA ASP A 117 14.23 -39.31 5.81
C ASP A 117 13.94 -38.26 6.89
N THR A 118 14.39 -37.03 6.68
CA THR A 118 14.17 -35.91 7.61
C THR A 118 12.68 -35.54 7.70
N CYS A 119 12.16 -35.44 8.91
CA CYS A 119 10.76 -35.12 9.19
C CYS A 119 10.65 -34.08 10.32
N ARG A 120 9.44 -33.58 10.58
CA ARG A 120 9.20 -32.68 11.72
C ARG A 120 8.83 -33.50 12.95
N LEU A 121 9.06 -32.93 14.13
CA LEU A 121 8.59 -33.50 15.39
C LEU A 121 7.07 -33.78 15.38
N LEU A 122 6.29 -32.90 14.76
CA LEU A 122 4.84 -33.09 14.65
C LEU A 122 4.48 -34.38 13.92
N ASP A 123 5.25 -34.73 12.88
CA ASP A 123 5.00 -35.91 12.05
C ASP A 123 5.31 -37.21 12.86
N ILE A 124 6.37 -37.20 13.69
CA ILE A 124 6.66 -38.30 14.63
C ILE A 124 5.58 -38.41 15.73
N GLN A 125 5.13 -37.27 16.26
CA GLN A 125 4.10 -37.25 17.30
C GLN A 125 2.75 -37.75 16.77
N GLU A 126 2.38 -37.39 15.55
CA GLU A 126 1.16 -37.86 14.90
C GLU A 126 1.25 -39.36 14.60
N LEU A 127 2.41 -39.82 14.10
CA LEU A 127 2.68 -41.24 13.84
C LEU A 127 2.53 -42.10 15.11
N LEU A 128 3.13 -41.68 16.23
CA LEU A 128 3.09 -42.42 17.49
C LEU A 128 1.77 -42.24 18.26
N SER A 129 1.02 -41.16 18.00
CA SER A 129 -0.31 -40.91 18.59
C SER A 129 -1.33 -41.94 18.14
N ASP A 130 -1.27 -42.40 16.89
CA ASP A 130 -2.24 -43.35 16.36
C ASP A 130 -1.91 -44.80 16.73
N SER A 131 -0.64 -45.11 17.02
CA SER A 131 -0.19 -46.45 17.44
C SER A 131 -0.21 -46.69 18.97
N GLY A 132 -0.64 -45.69 19.76
CA GLY A 132 -0.73 -45.79 21.22
C GLY A 132 0.60 -45.72 21.97
N ILE A 133 1.71 -45.32 21.32
CA ILE A 133 3.07 -45.27 21.89
C ILE A 133 3.62 -43.82 21.96
N GLY A 134 2.77 -42.82 21.73
CA GLY A 134 3.15 -41.40 21.76
C GLY A 134 3.41 -40.81 23.15
N ARG A 135 3.97 -39.59 23.16
CA ARG A 135 4.34 -38.76 24.34
C ARG A 135 3.30 -38.78 25.48
N GLU A 136 2.03 -38.85 25.12
CA GLU A 136 0.93 -38.66 26.06
C GLU A 136 0.37 -40.02 26.56
N MET A 137 0.74 -41.15 25.95
CA MET A 137 0.41 -42.48 26.50
C MET A 137 1.47 -42.88 27.54
N HIS A 138 1.04 -43.17 28.77
CA HIS A 138 1.85 -43.57 29.94
C HIS A 138 2.62 -44.91 29.81
N VAL A 139 3.13 -45.22 28.63
CA VAL A 139 3.93 -46.42 28.31
C VAL A 139 5.30 -46.36 28.98
N ILE A 140 5.81 -45.15 29.27
CA ILE A 140 7.07 -44.95 29.97
C ILE A 140 6.79 -44.38 31.36
N VAL A 141 6.94 -45.21 32.39
CA VAL A 141 6.84 -44.77 33.79
C VAL A 141 8.22 -44.33 34.27
N GLY A 142 8.44 -43.02 34.27
CA GLY A 142 9.64 -42.40 34.82
C GLY A 142 9.66 -42.37 36.36
N GLN A 143 10.83 -42.11 36.94
CA GLN A 143 10.99 -41.96 38.39
C GLN A 143 10.18 -40.75 38.89
N GLY A 144 9.21 -40.99 39.78
CA GLY A 144 8.33 -39.96 40.36
C GLY A 144 7.02 -39.68 39.59
N GLN A 145 6.79 -40.28 38.41
CA GLN A 145 5.51 -40.12 37.70
C GLN A 145 4.36 -40.88 38.37
N LEU A 146 4.65 -41.98 39.07
CA LEU A 146 3.65 -42.74 39.82
C LEU A 146 2.95 -41.86 40.87
N ASP A 147 3.73 -41.03 41.58
CA ASP A 147 3.21 -40.11 42.59
C ASP A 147 2.31 -39.03 41.98
N SER A 148 2.61 -38.59 40.75
CA SER A 148 1.82 -37.57 40.05
C SER A 148 0.43 -38.05 39.66
N VAL A 149 0.30 -39.34 39.31
CA VAL A 149 -1.00 -39.96 39.01
C VAL A 149 -1.81 -40.17 40.28
N LEU A 150 -1.15 -40.58 41.38
CA LEU A 150 -1.80 -40.81 42.67
C LEU A 150 -2.33 -39.51 43.32
N HIS A 151 -1.58 -38.41 43.19
CA HIS A 151 -1.93 -37.10 43.76
C HIS A 151 -2.66 -36.16 42.79
N ALA A 152 -2.98 -36.60 41.57
CA ALA A 152 -3.65 -35.74 40.59
C ALA A 152 -5.05 -35.30 41.06
N ASP A 153 -5.39 -34.05 40.77
CA ASP A 153 -6.71 -33.48 40.99
C ASP A 153 -7.76 -34.12 40.05
N PRO A 154 -9.07 -33.94 40.28
CA PRO A 154 -10.11 -34.54 39.44
C PRO A 154 -10.00 -34.17 37.96
N MET A 155 -9.55 -32.95 37.64
CA MET A 155 -9.33 -32.52 36.26
C MET A 155 -8.10 -33.19 35.64
N GLY A 156 -6.98 -33.30 36.36
CA GLY A 156 -5.80 -34.06 35.93
C GLY A 156 -6.09 -35.54 35.73
N ARG A 157 -6.82 -36.17 36.65
CA ARG A 157 -7.30 -37.56 36.50
C ARG A 157 -8.19 -37.74 35.27
N ARG A 158 -9.10 -36.80 35.01
CA ARG A 158 -9.95 -36.84 33.81
C ARG A 158 -9.11 -36.77 32.54
N ALA A 159 -8.07 -35.93 32.50
CA ALA A 159 -7.18 -35.85 31.35
C ALA A 159 -6.52 -37.22 31.07
N PHE A 160 -6.00 -37.89 32.11
CA PHE A 160 -5.43 -39.24 31.99
C PHE A 160 -6.44 -40.29 31.51
N ILE A 161 -7.71 -40.20 31.92
CA ILE A 161 -8.77 -41.12 31.48
C ILE A 161 -9.19 -40.84 30.03
N GLU A 162 -9.36 -39.57 29.64
CA GLU A 162 -9.70 -39.16 28.27
C GLU A 162 -8.59 -39.55 27.27
N GLU A 163 -7.35 -39.52 27.73
CA GLU A 163 -6.16 -39.95 27.02
C GLU A 163 -6.10 -41.47 26.84
N ALA A 164 -6.30 -42.24 27.91
CA ALA A 164 -6.38 -43.70 27.84
C ALA A 164 -7.55 -44.18 26.96
N ALA A 165 -8.65 -43.43 26.93
CA ALA A 165 -9.81 -43.70 26.06
C ALA A 165 -9.58 -43.28 24.60
N GLY A 166 -8.46 -42.63 24.27
CA GLY A 166 -8.13 -42.22 22.90
C GLY A 166 -9.01 -41.10 22.32
N VAL A 167 -9.83 -40.42 23.14
CA VAL A 167 -10.76 -39.37 22.68
C VAL A 167 -10.08 -38.02 22.46
N LEU A 168 -8.89 -37.83 23.02
CA LEU A 168 -8.13 -36.58 22.94
C LEU A 168 -7.84 -36.14 21.49
N LYS A 169 -7.58 -37.08 20.57
CA LYS A 169 -7.34 -36.79 19.15
C LYS A 169 -8.56 -36.18 18.46
N HIS A 170 -9.76 -36.70 18.76
CA HIS A 170 -11.01 -36.20 18.20
C HIS A 170 -11.34 -34.80 18.75
N ARG A 171 -11.04 -34.58 20.04
CA ARG A 171 -11.20 -33.27 20.68
C ARG A 171 -10.29 -32.20 20.06
N LYS A 172 -8.98 -32.49 19.89
CA LYS A 172 -8.03 -31.59 19.23
C LYS A 172 -8.42 -31.31 17.76
N ARG A 173 -8.88 -32.32 17.01
CA ARG A 173 -9.40 -32.14 15.64
C ARG A 173 -10.64 -31.24 15.60
N LYS A 174 -11.58 -31.42 16.52
CA LYS A 174 -12.78 -30.57 16.65
C LYS A 174 -12.40 -29.12 16.93
N GLU A 175 -11.49 -28.88 17.86
CA GLU A 175 -11.05 -27.52 18.21
C GLU A 175 -10.37 -26.82 17.02
N LYS A 176 -9.51 -27.53 16.28
CA LYS A 176 -8.89 -27.01 15.05
C LYS A 176 -9.93 -26.69 13.97
N ALA A 177 -10.95 -27.54 13.81
CA ALA A 177 -12.04 -27.31 12.86
C ALA A 177 -12.90 -26.10 13.24
N LEU A 178 -13.22 -25.92 14.52
CA LEU A 178 -13.96 -24.76 15.02
C LEU A 178 -13.20 -23.45 14.77
N ARG A 179 -11.90 -23.40 15.13
CA ARG A 179 -11.07 -22.22 14.84
C ARG A 179 -11.02 -21.88 13.35
N LYS A 180 -10.99 -22.90 12.49
CA LYS A 180 -11.02 -22.72 11.02
C LYS A 180 -12.38 -22.18 10.55
N LEU A 181 -13.47 -22.66 11.12
CA LEU A 181 -14.83 -22.21 10.81
C LEU A 181 -15.02 -20.74 11.21
N ASP A 182 -14.56 -20.34 12.38
CA ASP A 182 -14.62 -18.95 12.86
C ASP A 182 -13.84 -18.01 11.92
N ALA A 183 -12.63 -18.43 11.51
CA ALA A 183 -11.84 -17.68 10.54
C ALA A 183 -12.54 -17.56 9.17
N MET A 184 -13.23 -18.63 8.72
CA MET A 184 -14.02 -18.58 7.49
C MET A 184 -15.24 -17.67 7.61
N GLY A 185 -15.90 -17.63 8.77
CA GLY A 185 -17.00 -16.70 9.04
C GLY A 185 -16.58 -15.24 8.91
N ALA A 186 -15.42 -14.89 9.49
CA ALA A 186 -14.85 -13.54 9.34
C ALA A 186 -14.54 -13.18 7.88
N ASN A 187 -14.01 -14.13 7.10
CA ASN A 187 -13.76 -13.92 5.68
C ASN A 187 -15.05 -13.73 4.87
N LEU A 188 -16.10 -14.50 5.19
CA LEU A 188 -17.40 -14.38 4.52
C LEU A 188 -18.04 -13.01 4.78
N ALA A 189 -18.00 -12.53 6.03
CA ALA A 189 -18.50 -11.20 6.39
C ALA A 189 -17.80 -10.10 5.55
N ARG A 190 -16.47 -10.17 5.43
CA ARG A 190 -15.71 -9.22 4.60
C ARG A 190 -16.11 -9.26 3.12
N VAL A 191 -16.35 -10.45 2.56
CA VAL A 191 -16.80 -10.59 1.17
C VAL A 191 -18.20 -10.01 0.98
N GLN A 192 -19.09 -10.18 1.96
CA GLN A 192 -20.43 -9.59 1.94
C GLN A 192 -20.36 -8.06 1.98
N ASP A 193 -19.55 -7.49 2.85
CA ASP A 193 -19.33 -6.03 2.94
C ASP A 193 -18.84 -5.45 1.61
N LEU A 194 -17.82 -6.08 1.01
CA LEU A 194 -17.30 -5.67 -0.30
C LEU A 194 -18.35 -5.78 -1.41
N THR A 195 -19.16 -6.84 -1.38
CA THR A 195 -20.23 -7.04 -2.35
C THR A 195 -21.29 -5.95 -2.25
N ASP A 196 -21.66 -5.56 -1.03
CA ASP A 196 -22.65 -4.50 -0.80
C ASP A 196 -22.11 -3.12 -1.14
N GLU A 197 -20.83 -2.86 -0.87
CA GLU A 197 -20.14 -1.66 -1.34
C GLU A 197 -20.13 -1.57 -2.88
N LEU A 198 -19.72 -2.65 -3.56
CA LEU A 198 -19.72 -2.72 -5.02
C LEU A 198 -21.12 -2.53 -5.61
N ARG A 199 -22.17 -3.07 -4.97
CA ARG A 199 -23.57 -2.83 -5.39
C ARG A 199 -23.96 -1.36 -5.25
N ARG A 200 -23.53 -0.68 -4.19
CA ARG A 200 -23.77 0.76 -4.00
C ARG A 200 -23.08 1.58 -5.10
N GLN A 201 -21.85 1.21 -5.47
CA GLN A 201 -21.09 1.85 -6.55
C GLN A 201 -21.67 1.56 -7.95
N LEU A 202 -22.24 0.38 -8.18
CA LEU A 202 -22.82 -0.01 -9.47
C LEU A 202 -24.07 0.80 -9.85
N LYS A 203 -24.90 1.21 -8.87
CA LYS A 203 -26.14 1.95 -9.14
C LYS A 203 -25.93 3.31 -9.83
N PRO A 204 -25.02 4.20 -9.39
CA PRO A 204 -24.70 5.43 -10.11
C PRO A 204 -24.03 5.16 -11.45
N LEU A 205 -23.12 4.18 -11.56
CA LEU A 205 -22.51 3.79 -12.84
C LEU A 205 -23.55 3.32 -13.86
N GLY A 206 -24.55 2.55 -13.42
CA GLY A 206 -25.67 2.13 -14.27
C GLY A 206 -26.50 3.30 -14.79
N ARG A 207 -26.73 4.32 -13.95
CA ARG A 207 -27.40 5.57 -14.37
C ARG A 207 -26.56 6.34 -15.38
N GLN A 208 -25.25 6.47 -15.14
CA GLN A 208 -24.32 7.12 -16.08
C GLN A 208 -24.30 6.41 -17.42
N ALA A 209 -24.22 5.07 -17.44
CA ALA A 209 -24.27 4.28 -18.67
C ALA A 209 -25.60 4.45 -19.42
N ALA A 210 -26.73 4.55 -18.72
CA ALA A 210 -28.03 4.81 -19.34
C ALA A 210 -28.12 6.21 -19.96
N VAL A 211 -27.54 7.23 -19.32
CA VAL A 211 -27.47 8.59 -19.88
C VAL A 211 -26.53 8.61 -21.09
N ALA A 212 -25.36 7.98 -21.01
CA ALA A 212 -24.40 7.91 -22.11
C ALA A 212 -25.00 7.23 -23.34
N ARG A 213 -25.74 6.12 -23.17
CA ARG A 213 -26.46 5.46 -24.26
C ARG A 213 -27.51 6.37 -24.90
N ARG A 214 -28.30 7.11 -24.10
CA ARG A 214 -29.26 8.08 -24.65
C ARG A 214 -28.58 9.23 -25.38
N ALA A 215 -27.49 9.75 -24.84
CA ALA A 215 -26.71 10.81 -25.48
C ALA A 215 -26.16 10.36 -26.84
N ALA A 216 -25.68 9.12 -26.96
CA ALA A 216 -25.19 8.57 -28.23
C ALA A 216 -26.30 8.53 -29.31
N VAL A 217 -27.51 8.11 -28.94
CA VAL A 217 -28.68 8.13 -29.86
C VAL A 217 -29.02 9.56 -30.27
N ILE A 218 -29.14 10.47 -29.31
CA ILE A 218 -29.46 11.89 -29.58
C ILE A 218 -28.40 12.53 -30.49
N GLN A 219 -27.12 12.21 -30.30
CA GLN A 219 -26.04 12.72 -31.16
C GLN A 219 -26.10 12.15 -32.57
N ALA A 220 -26.47 10.87 -32.73
CA ALA A 220 -26.70 10.27 -34.03
C ALA A 220 -27.88 10.94 -34.76
N ASP A 221 -29.01 11.14 -34.06
CA ASP A 221 -30.20 11.79 -34.61
C ASP A 221 -29.92 13.27 -34.97
N LEU A 222 -29.19 13.99 -34.11
CA LEU A 222 -28.77 15.37 -34.38
C LEU A 222 -27.87 15.44 -35.62
N ARG A 223 -26.94 14.50 -35.76
CA ARG A 223 -26.05 14.43 -36.93
C ARG A 223 -26.84 14.14 -38.20
N ASP A 224 -27.77 13.19 -38.16
CA ASP A 224 -28.63 12.86 -39.31
C ASP A 224 -29.49 14.06 -39.71
N ALA A 225 -30.18 14.70 -38.76
CA ALA A 225 -30.98 15.89 -39.02
C ALA A 225 -30.16 17.05 -39.61
N ARG A 226 -28.95 17.30 -39.09
CA ARG A 226 -28.04 18.31 -39.65
C ARG A 226 -27.60 17.99 -41.06
N LEU A 227 -27.27 16.72 -41.35
CA LEU A 227 -26.89 16.31 -42.69
C LEU A 227 -28.04 16.46 -43.68
N ARG A 228 -29.28 16.19 -43.27
CA ARG A 228 -30.47 16.41 -44.10
C ARG A 228 -30.69 17.89 -44.42
N LEU A 229 -30.58 18.77 -43.42
CA LEU A 229 -30.67 20.21 -43.63
C LEU A 229 -29.59 20.71 -44.59
N LEU A 230 -28.33 20.30 -44.38
CA LEU A 230 -27.24 20.67 -45.28
C LEU A 230 -27.41 20.12 -46.70
N ALA A 231 -28.01 18.93 -46.85
CA ALA A 231 -28.32 18.38 -48.16
C ALA A 231 -29.41 19.20 -48.87
N ASP A 232 -30.44 19.62 -48.13
CA ASP A 232 -31.51 20.49 -48.65
C ASP A 232 -30.99 21.87 -49.06
N ASP A 233 -30.16 22.50 -48.22
CA ASP A 233 -29.48 23.76 -48.53
C ASP A 233 -28.64 23.61 -49.81
N LEU A 234 -27.90 22.50 -49.95
CA LEU A 234 -27.05 22.24 -51.11
C LEU A 234 -27.86 21.97 -52.39
N VAL A 235 -29.00 21.30 -52.30
CA VAL A 235 -29.92 21.12 -53.44
C VAL A 235 -30.49 22.47 -53.85
N THR A 236 -31.00 23.25 -52.89
CA THR A 236 -31.56 24.59 -53.12
C THR A 236 -30.54 25.51 -53.79
N LEU A 237 -29.30 25.55 -53.30
CA LEU A 237 -28.22 26.34 -53.89
C LEU A 237 -27.84 25.87 -55.29
N ARG A 238 -27.86 24.55 -55.55
CA ARG A 238 -27.57 24.00 -56.88
C ARG A 238 -28.68 24.31 -57.89
N ASP A 239 -29.92 24.28 -57.47
CA ASP A 239 -31.05 24.59 -58.32
C ASP A 239 -31.07 26.10 -58.63
N ALA A 240 -30.86 26.96 -57.63
CA ALA A 240 -30.70 28.40 -57.84
C ALA A 240 -29.54 28.72 -58.81
N LEU A 241 -28.39 28.05 -58.66
CA LEU A 241 -27.26 28.22 -59.58
C LEU A 241 -27.61 27.75 -61.00
N ARG A 242 -28.39 26.67 -61.14
CA ARG A 242 -28.82 26.17 -62.45
C ARG A 242 -29.74 27.17 -63.14
N ASP A 243 -30.65 27.77 -62.39
CA ASP A 243 -31.57 28.79 -62.89
C ASP A 243 -30.79 30.06 -63.30
N GLU A 244 -29.83 30.52 -62.49
CA GLU A 244 -28.96 31.66 -62.86
C GLU A 244 -28.15 31.39 -64.13
N ILE A 245 -27.59 30.18 -64.30
CA ILE A 245 -26.87 29.80 -65.52
C ILE A 245 -27.80 29.79 -66.73
N ALA A 246 -29.04 29.33 -66.57
CA ALA A 246 -30.03 29.33 -67.65
C ALA A 246 -30.44 30.76 -68.04
N ASP A 247 -30.64 31.63 -67.05
CA ASP A 247 -30.94 33.05 -67.25
C ASP A 247 -29.78 33.78 -67.93
N GLU A 248 -28.53 33.54 -67.50
CA GLU A 248 -27.33 34.09 -68.15
C GLU A 248 -27.23 33.65 -69.62
N ALA A 249 -27.48 32.37 -69.89
CA ALA A 249 -27.46 31.84 -71.25
C ALA A 249 -28.53 32.48 -72.15
N GLU A 250 -29.72 32.72 -71.61
CA GLU A 250 -30.81 33.39 -72.33
C GLU A 250 -30.52 34.88 -72.55
N LEU A 251 -29.99 35.58 -71.54
CA LEU A 251 -29.55 36.98 -71.68
C LEU A 251 -28.45 37.11 -72.74
N LYS A 252 -27.49 36.17 -72.77
CA LYS A 252 -26.44 36.13 -73.78
C LYS A 252 -27.01 35.95 -75.18
N LYS A 253 -27.96 35.04 -75.38
CA LYS A 253 -28.64 34.87 -76.69
C LYS A 253 -29.35 36.14 -77.13
N ARG A 254 -30.06 36.82 -76.22
CA ARG A 254 -30.74 38.09 -76.53
C ARG A 254 -29.76 39.19 -76.90
N LYS A 255 -28.64 39.27 -76.18
CA LYS A 255 -27.55 40.20 -76.51
C LYS A 255 -26.99 39.91 -77.89
N ASP A 256 -26.64 38.66 -78.19
CA ASP A 256 -26.07 38.26 -79.48
C ASP A 256 -27.05 38.55 -80.65
N ALA A 257 -28.35 38.34 -80.43
CA ALA A 257 -29.41 38.70 -81.39
C ALA A 257 -29.50 40.22 -81.62
N ALA A 258 -29.54 41.01 -80.55
CA ALA A 258 -29.56 42.47 -80.63
C ALA A 258 -28.30 43.03 -81.32
N GLU A 259 -27.12 42.45 -81.06
CA GLU A 259 -25.87 42.81 -81.75
C GLU A 259 -25.89 42.44 -83.24
N ALA A 260 -26.58 41.36 -83.63
CA ALA A 260 -26.77 41.00 -85.03
C ALA A 260 -27.76 41.94 -85.74
N GLU A 261 -28.87 42.29 -85.08
CA GLU A 261 -29.83 43.28 -85.57
C GLU A 261 -29.17 44.65 -85.74
N LEU A 262 -28.40 45.10 -84.75
CA LEU A 262 -27.67 46.36 -84.82
C LEU A 262 -26.67 46.37 -85.99
N ARG A 263 -25.91 45.29 -86.19
CA ARG A 263 -25.01 45.17 -87.35
C ARG A 263 -25.74 45.26 -88.68
N THR A 264 -26.93 44.66 -88.76
CA THR A 264 -27.78 44.72 -89.95
C THR A 264 -28.31 46.13 -90.19
N ALA A 265 -28.76 46.81 -89.13
CA ALA A 265 -29.25 48.19 -89.19
C ALA A 265 -28.13 49.16 -89.63
N LEU A 266 -26.93 49.05 -89.07
CA LEU A 266 -25.78 49.87 -89.46
C LEU A 266 -25.36 49.63 -90.92
N ALA A 267 -25.40 48.37 -91.39
CA ALA A 267 -25.14 48.07 -92.79
C ALA A 267 -26.18 48.72 -93.72
N ARG A 268 -27.46 48.68 -93.32
CA ARG A 268 -28.55 49.31 -94.07
C ARG A 268 -28.47 50.83 -94.06
N GLU A 269 -28.13 51.43 -92.93
CA GLU A 269 -27.85 52.86 -92.80
C GLU A 269 -26.72 53.28 -93.75
N ALA A 270 -25.60 52.55 -93.74
CA ALA A 270 -24.47 52.84 -94.62
C ALA A 270 -24.83 52.72 -96.12
N GLU A 271 -25.67 51.76 -96.49
CA GLU A 271 -26.19 51.62 -97.86
C GLU A 271 -27.05 52.84 -98.24
N LEU A 272 -27.99 53.23 -97.38
CA LEU A 272 -28.87 54.39 -97.60
C LEU A 272 -28.08 55.70 -97.65
N GLU A 273 -27.08 55.89 -96.80
CA GLU A 273 -26.17 57.04 -96.90
C GLU A 273 -25.43 57.05 -98.25
N GLY A 274 -25.00 55.89 -98.74
CA GLY A 274 -24.42 55.74 -100.07
C GLY A 274 -25.40 56.15 -101.18
N GLU A 275 -26.66 55.75 -101.07
CA GLU A 275 -27.71 56.17 -102.01
C GLU A 275 -27.97 57.67 -101.97
N VAL A 276 -28.05 58.27 -100.78
CA VAL A 276 -28.22 59.72 -100.60
C VAL A 276 -27.05 60.47 -101.23
N ARG A 277 -25.80 60.05 -100.97
CA ARG A 277 -24.60 60.65 -101.59
C ARG A 277 -24.64 60.57 -103.13
N ARG A 278 -25.20 59.50 -103.69
CA ARG A 278 -25.37 59.33 -105.15
C ARG A 278 -26.51 60.18 -105.72
N LEU A 279 -27.63 60.29 -105.01
CA LEU A 279 -28.83 60.97 -105.49
C LEU A 279 -28.77 62.49 -105.31
N ALA A 280 -28.12 63.00 -104.25
CA ALA A 280 -27.98 64.43 -103.99
C ALA A 280 -27.48 65.25 -105.21
N PRO A 281 -26.38 64.89 -105.90
CA PRO A 281 -25.91 65.65 -107.07
C PRO A 281 -26.83 65.49 -108.29
N ARG A 282 -27.63 64.41 -108.38
CA ARG A 282 -28.64 64.25 -109.45
C ARG A 282 -29.84 65.14 -109.18
N LEU A 283 -30.30 65.19 -107.93
CA LEU A 283 -31.37 66.08 -107.50
C LEU A 283 -30.98 67.54 -107.72
N GLN A 284 -29.77 67.93 -107.33
CA GLN A 284 -29.26 69.29 -107.56
C GLN A 284 -29.25 69.65 -109.06
N ARG A 285 -28.80 68.74 -109.93
CA ARG A 285 -28.87 68.93 -111.39
C ARG A 285 -30.31 69.08 -111.89
N ALA A 286 -31.22 68.21 -111.43
CA ALA A 286 -32.63 68.27 -111.83
C ALA A 286 -33.30 69.57 -111.38
N GLN A 287 -33.01 70.04 -110.16
CA GLN A 287 -33.48 71.32 -109.64
C GLN A 287 -32.94 72.49 -110.46
N GLN A 288 -31.66 72.45 -110.85
CA GLN A 288 -31.07 73.49 -111.69
C GLN A 288 -31.72 73.55 -113.08
N THR A 289 -31.91 72.39 -113.73
CA THR A 289 -32.64 72.30 -115.00
C THR A 289 -34.09 72.77 -114.86
N TRP A 290 -34.78 72.41 -113.78
CA TRP A 290 -36.14 72.88 -113.51
C TRP A 290 -36.19 74.41 -113.35
N TYR A 291 -35.21 75.00 -112.66
CA TYR A 291 -35.13 76.45 -112.47
C TYR A 291 -34.89 77.17 -113.80
N GLU A 292 -33.99 76.65 -114.64
CA GLU A 292 -33.72 77.16 -116.00
C GLU A 292 -34.97 77.09 -116.90
N LEU A 293 -35.67 75.96 -116.90
CA LEU A 293 -36.90 75.76 -117.67
C LEU A 293 -38.05 76.65 -117.16
N SER A 294 -38.17 76.82 -115.84
CA SER A 294 -39.19 77.68 -115.24
C SER A 294 -38.95 79.15 -115.60
N GLN A 295 -37.70 79.63 -115.59
CA GLN A 295 -37.36 80.96 -116.07
C GLN A 295 -37.62 81.15 -117.57
N LEU A 296 -37.44 80.10 -118.38
CA LEU A 296 -37.81 80.13 -119.79
C LEU A 296 -39.33 80.20 -119.97
N ALA A 297 -40.08 79.35 -119.27
CA ALA A 297 -41.54 79.32 -119.31
C ALA A 297 -42.14 80.68 -118.88
N GLU A 298 -41.54 81.33 -117.89
CA GLU A 298 -42.03 82.62 -117.41
C GLU A 298 -41.73 83.78 -118.37
N ARG A 299 -40.61 83.73 -119.10
CA ARG A 299 -40.36 84.63 -120.24
C ARG A 299 -41.40 84.45 -121.35
N VAL A 300 -41.75 83.20 -121.67
CA VAL A 300 -42.77 82.90 -122.68
C VAL A 300 -44.16 83.39 -122.24
N ARG A 301 -44.56 83.13 -120.98
CA ARG A 301 -45.83 83.66 -120.43
C ARG A 301 -45.88 85.18 -120.43
N GLY A 302 -44.77 85.86 -120.12
CA GLY A 302 -44.66 87.32 -120.26
C GLY A 302 -44.92 87.81 -121.69
N THR A 303 -44.42 87.10 -122.70
CA THR A 303 -44.71 87.44 -124.11
C THR A 303 -46.16 87.18 -124.52
N VAL A 304 -46.78 86.11 -124.01
CA VAL A 304 -48.18 85.78 -124.27
C VAL A 304 -49.12 86.81 -123.64
N SER A 305 -48.93 87.19 -122.37
CA SER A 305 -49.76 88.19 -121.69
C SER A 305 -49.74 89.56 -122.37
N LEU A 306 -48.62 89.95 -123.00
CA LEU A 306 -48.52 91.20 -123.77
C LEU A 306 -49.31 91.14 -125.09
N ALA A 307 -49.39 89.97 -125.73
CA ALA A 307 -50.22 89.75 -126.91
C ALA A 307 -51.72 89.73 -126.54
N ASP A 308 -52.05 89.12 -125.41
CA ASP A 308 -53.41 88.93 -124.92
C ASP A 308 -54.04 90.24 -124.38
N ALA A 309 -53.21 91.14 -123.84
CA ALA A 309 -53.62 92.51 -123.47
C ALA A 309 -53.95 93.39 -124.69
N ARG A 310 -53.39 93.13 -125.87
CA ARG A 310 -53.73 93.84 -127.12
C ARG A 310 -55.05 93.38 -127.73
N VAL A 311 -55.49 92.14 -127.45
CA VAL A 311 -56.73 91.57 -127.97
C VAL A 311 -57.95 91.93 -127.09
N ARG A 312 -57.77 92.07 -125.77
CA ARG A 312 -58.86 92.37 -124.83
C ARG A 312 -59.35 93.83 -124.79
N SER A 313 -58.78 94.74 -125.58
CA SER A 313 -59.22 96.15 -125.66
C SER A 313 -60.30 96.44 -126.73
N ALA A 314 -60.79 95.43 -127.46
CA ALA A 314 -61.55 95.64 -128.70
C ALA A 314 -63.06 95.29 -128.68
N SER A 315 -63.66 94.74 -127.61
CA SER A 315 -65.11 94.47 -127.65
C SER A 315 -65.75 94.22 -126.28
N GLN A 316 -66.77 95.04 -125.98
CA GLN A 316 -67.56 95.08 -124.75
C GLN A 316 -68.59 93.93 -124.62
N ALA A 317 -68.90 93.69 -123.35
CA ALA A 317 -69.97 92.97 -122.63
C ALA A 317 -71.45 93.16 -123.12
N PRO A 318 -72.50 92.69 -122.40
CA PRO A 318 -72.81 91.40 -121.74
C PRO A 318 -74.28 90.94 -121.97
N ALA A 319 -74.74 89.85 -121.32
CA ALA A 319 -76.12 89.73 -120.83
C ALA A 319 -76.27 88.73 -119.66
N GLU A 320 -76.56 89.26 -118.47
CA GLU A 320 -77.20 88.60 -117.31
C GLU A 320 -78.71 88.42 -117.61
N GLU A 321 -79.37 87.29 -117.34
CA GLU A 321 -79.78 86.66 -116.07
C GLU A 321 -81.03 87.27 -115.40
N ARG A 322 -81.94 86.39 -114.94
CA ARG A 322 -82.95 86.48 -113.84
C ARG A 322 -84.09 85.49 -114.16
N ARG A 323 -84.68 84.71 -113.24
CA ARG A 323 -84.72 84.56 -111.77
C ARG A 323 -85.44 83.21 -111.54
N GLY A 324 -85.33 82.47 -110.45
CA GLY A 324 -84.73 82.75 -109.15
C GLY A 324 -85.46 81.91 -108.08
N ARG A 325 -84.67 81.35 -107.16
CA ARG A 325 -84.99 81.14 -105.75
C ARG A 325 -84.11 82.16 -105.01
N ASP A 326 -84.61 82.83 -103.98
CA ASP A 326 -84.05 84.10 -103.46
C ASP A 326 -82.58 83.97 -102.97
N PRO A 327 -81.60 84.67 -103.57
CA PRO A 327 -80.18 84.59 -103.19
C PRO A 327 -79.86 85.17 -101.80
N GLU A 328 -80.64 86.16 -101.34
CA GLU A 328 -80.38 86.82 -100.05
C GLU A 328 -80.65 85.91 -98.84
N ASP A 329 -81.55 84.93 -98.97
CA ASP A 329 -81.84 83.96 -97.92
C ASP A 329 -80.72 82.91 -97.77
N LEU A 330 -80.18 82.42 -98.89
CA LEU A 330 -79.06 81.48 -98.90
C LEU A 330 -77.77 82.14 -98.42
N GLU A 331 -77.54 83.42 -98.71
CA GLU A 331 -76.40 84.16 -98.18
C GLU A 331 -76.50 84.41 -96.67
N ARG A 332 -77.70 84.72 -96.15
CA ARG A 332 -77.93 84.83 -94.69
C ARG A 332 -77.74 83.51 -93.96
N GLU A 333 -78.19 82.40 -94.54
CA GLU A 333 -78.04 81.06 -93.95
C GLU A 333 -76.57 80.60 -94.00
N ALA A 334 -75.87 80.85 -95.12
CA ALA A 334 -74.43 80.59 -95.23
C ALA A 334 -73.56 81.48 -94.34
N ALA A 335 -74.01 82.70 -94.01
CA ALA A 335 -73.35 83.56 -93.03
C ALA A 335 -73.52 83.02 -91.60
N ARG A 336 -74.73 82.59 -91.21
CA ARG A 336 -74.98 81.98 -89.89
C ARG A 336 -74.21 80.68 -89.70
N ILE A 337 -74.16 79.81 -90.71
CA ILE A 337 -73.42 78.54 -90.63
C ILE A 337 -71.93 78.81 -90.47
N ARG A 338 -71.36 79.81 -91.17
CA ARG A 338 -69.94 80.19 -91.02
C ARG A 338 -69.63 80.77 -89.64
N GLU A 339 -70.54 81.54 -89.06
CA GLU A 339 -70.40 82.04 -87.68
C GLU A 339 -70.43 80.90 -86.66
N GLN A 340 -71.37 79.96 -86.80
CA GLN A 340 -71.45 78.75 -85.97
C GLN A 340 -70.23 77.83 -86.14
N GLU A 341 -69.71 77.69 -87.35
CA GLU A 341 -68.49 76.92 -87.64
C GLU A 341 -67.27 77.56 -86.97
N ALA A 342 -67.15 78.89 -87.00
CA ALA A 342 -66.07 79.61 -86.33
C ALA A 342 -66.16 79.48 -84.79
N GLU A 343 -67.36 79.58 -84.22
CA GLU A 343 -67.60 79.36 -82.78
C GLU A 343 -67.25 77.93 -82.35
N LEU A 344 -67.70 76.92 -83.10
CA LEU A 344 -67.40 75.52 -82.81
C LEU A 344 -65.90 75.20 -82.96
N THR A 345 -65.24 75.79 -83.95
CA THR A 345 -63.78 75.62 -84.14
C THR A 345 -63.00 76.22 -82.98
N ALA A 346 -63.35 77.45 -82.55
CA ALA A 346 -62.72 78.07 -81.37
C ALA A 346 -63.00 77.28 -80.08
N ALA A 347 -64.21 76.71 -79.93
CA ALA A 347 -64.54 75.87 -78.80
C ALA A 347 -63.77 74.54 -78.80
N LEU A 348 -63.52 73.96 -79.98
CA LEU A 348 -62.71 72.75 -80.14
C LEU A 348 -61.24 73.02 -79.78
N GLU A 349 -60.63 74.08 -80.32
CA GLU A 349 -59.25 74.48 -79.99
C GLU A 349 -59.07 74.73 -78.49
N ALA A 350 -60.04 75.40 -77.84
CA ALA A 350 -60.02 75.61 -76.41
C ALA A 350 -60.13 74.30 -75.61
N ALA A 351 -60.95 73.35 -76.08
CA ALA A 351 -61.10 72.04 -75.44
C ALA A 351 -59.86 71.16 -75.63
N GLU A 352 -59.20 71.23 -76.79
CA GLU A 352 -57.95 70.52 -77.08
C GLU A 352 -56.81 71.03 -76.18
N HIS A 353 -56.64 72.34 -76.06
CA HIS A 353 -55.65 72.91 -75.12
C HIS A 353 -55.95 72.56 -73.66
N ALA A 354 -57.22 72.62 -73.24
CA ALA A 354 -57.59 72.20 -71.88
C ALA A 354 -57.31 70.71 -71.62
N LEU A 355 -57.49 69.85 -72.63
CA LEU A 355 -57.16 68.43 -72.54
C LEU A 355 -55.65 68.21 -72.45
N GLU A 356 -54.86 68.90 -73.28
CA GLU A 356 -53.39 68.84 -73.24
C GLU A 356 -52.84 69.26 -71.87
N ASP A 357 -53.32 70.39 -71.32
CA ASP A 357 -52.95 70.86 -69.99
C ASP A 357 -53.32 69.86 -68.90
N THR A 358 -54.51 69.27 -68.99
CA THR A 358 -54.99 68.27 -68.01
C THR A 358 -54.17 66.98 -68.09
N VAL A 359 -53.81 66.53 -69.29
CA VAL A 359 -52.96 65.35 -69.50
C VAL A 359 -51.55 65.59 -69.00
N ALA A 360 -50.97 66.77 -69.26
CA ALA A 360 -49.66 67.15 -68.75
C ALA A 360 -49.67 67.20 -67.20
N HIS A 361 -50.67 67.85 -66.61
CA HIS A 361 -50.81 67.93 -65.16
C HIS A 361 -51.00 66.55 -64.50
N ARG A 362 -51.79 65.67 -65.12
CA ARG A 362 -51.94 64.28 -64.67
C ARG A 362 -50.61 63.53 -64.74
N ALA A 363 -49.82 63.70 -65.81
CA ALA A 363 -48.53 63.06 -65.95
C ALA A 363 -47.49 63.55 -64.94
N ASP A 364 -47.54 64.83 -64.53
CA ASP A 364 -46.75 65.36 -63.42
C ASP A 364 -47.17 64.72 -62.09
N LEU A 365 -48.47 64.68 -61.78
CA LEU A 365 -48.98 64.05 -60.55
C LEU A 365 -48.66 62.55 -60.47
N GLU A 366 -48.74 61.82 -61.58
CA GLU A 366 -48.35 60.41 -61.64
C GLU A 366 -46.84 60.22 -61.38
N ARG A 367 -46.00 61.13 -61.85
CA ARG A 367 -44.56 61.14 -61.54
C ARG A 367 -44.29 61.43 -60.07
N GLU A 368 -44.99 62.40 -59.48
CA GLU A 368 -44.89 62.72 -58.04
C GLU A 368 -45.35 61.55 -57.18
N LEU A 369 -46.49 60.93 -57.51
CA LEU A 369 -47.00 59.75 -56.82
C LEU A 369 -45.99 58.59 -56.87
N ALA A 370 -45.44 58.30 -58.06
CA ALA A 370 -44.44 57.23 -58.21
C ALA A 370 -43.16 57.52 -57.40
N ALA A 371 -42.77 58.78 -57.25
CA ALA A 371 -41.62 59.17 -56.42
C ALA A 371 -41.92 58.96 -54.93
N GLU A 372 -43.10 59.34 -54.45
CA GLU A 372 -43.51 59.13 -53.06
C GLU A 372 -43.74 57.66 -52.72
N GLU A 373 -44.30 56.87 -53.63
CA GLU A 373 -44.43 55.41 -53.44
C GLU A 373 -43.06 54.73 -53.31
N ARG A 374 -42.05 55.19 -54.06
CA ARG A 374 -40.66 54.71 -53.91
C ARG A 374 -40.09 55.10 -52.55
N ARG A 375 -40.24 56.36 -52.13
CA ARG A 375 -39.80 56.84 -50.81
C ARG A 375 -40.44 56.03 -49.68
N LEU A 376 -41.73 55.73 -49.78
CA LEU A 376 -42.44 54.93 -48.79
C LEU A 376 -41.92 53.49 -48.74
N LYS A 377 -41.67 52.86 -49.90
CA LYS A 377 -41.08 51.51 -49.97
C LYS A 377 -39.68 51.47 -49.35
N ASP A 378 -38.83 52.45 -49.66
CA ASP A 378 -37.48 52.54 -49.11
C ASP A 378 -37.50 52.75 -47.59
N ALA A 379 -38.38 53.62 -47.10
CA ALA A 379 -38.59 53.84 -45.67
C ALA A 379 -39.10 52.57 -44.96
N ALA A 380 -40.05 51.86 -45.56
CA ALA A 380 -40.57 50.59 -45.03
C ALA A 380 -39.47 49.51 -44.95
N ARG A 381 -38.63 49.42 -45.99
CA ARG A 381 -37.46 48.52 -46.02
C ARG A 381 -36.46 48.87 -44.92
N ALA A 382 -36.11 50.15 -44.76
CA ALA A 382 -35.20 50.59 -43.71
C ALA A 382 -35.74 50.33 -42.28
N ILE A 383 -37.06 50.43 -42.08
CA ILE A 383 -37.70 50.07 -40.80
C ILE A 383 -37.63 48.56 -40.55
N ALA A 384 -37.85 47.74 -41.58
CA ALA A 384 -37.75 46.28 -41.48
C ALA A 384 -36.32 45.85 -41.12
N ASP A 385 -35.31 46.39 -41.83
CA ASP A 385 -33.89 46.11 -41.58
C ASP A 385 -33.47 46.53 -40.15
N ARG A 386 -33.94 47.70 -39.69
CA ARG A 386 -33.69 48.16 -38.31
C ARG A 386 -34.37 47.25 -37.28
N ARG A 387 -35.61 46.80 -37.53
CA ARG A 387 -36.31 45.87 -36.63
C ARG A 387 -35.58 44.53 -36.53
N GLU A 388 -35.13 43.98 -37.65
CA GLU A 388 -34.35 42.74 -37.67
C GLU A 388 -33.02 42.91 -36.92
N GLY A 389 -32.30 44.00 -37.18
CA GLY A 389 -31.06 44.33 -36.46
C GLY A 389 -31.27 44.43 -34.95
N LEU A 390 -32.35 45.09 -34.51
CA LEU A 390 -32.70 45.26 -33.10
C LEU A 390 -33.09 43.92 -32.44
N ALA A 391 -33.83 43.07 -33.14
CA ALA A 391 -34.14 41.71 -32.68
C ALA A 391 -32.87 40.85 -32.53
N ARG A 392 -31.95 40.94 -33.49
CA ARG A 392 -30.65 40.25 -33.45
C ARG A 392 -29.80 40.72 -32.28
N LEU A 393 -29.70 42.04 -32.07
CA LEU A 393 -29.00 42.65 -30.93
C LEU A 393 -29.60 42.22 -29.59
N ASN A 394 -30.93 42.24 -29.45
CA ASN A 394 -31.59 41.76 -28.23
C ASN A 394 -31.33 40.26 -27.97
N GLY A 395 -31.33 39.43 -29.02
CA GLY A 395 -30.94 38.02 -28.92
C GLY A 395 -29.50 37.87 -28.42
N GLN A 396 -28.56 38.64 -28.97
CA GLN A 396 -27.15 38.64 -28.53
C GLN A 396 -26.99 39.10 -27.08
N VAL A 397 -27.70 40.16 -26.66
CA VAL A 397 -27.69 40.66 -25.28
C VAL A 397 -28.23 39.62 -24.31
N ASN A 398 -29.35 38.98 -24.64
CA ASN A 398 -29.94 37.93 -23.79
C ASN A 398 -29.02 36.71 -23.68
N ALA A 399 -28.40 36.30 -24.78
CA ALA A 399 -27.41 35.22 -24.78
C ALA A 399 -26.16 35.58 -23.97
N ALA A 400 -25.69 36.83 -24.05
CA ALA A 400 -24.57 37.32 -23.24
C ALA A 400 -24.93 37.37 -21.75
N ARG A 401 -26.11 37.86 -21.38
CA ARG A 401 -26.62 37.87 -20.00
C ARG A 401 -26.76 36.47 -19.42
N SER A 402 -27.32 35.54 -20.19
CA SER A 402 -27.45 34.14 -19.76
C SER A 402 -26.08 33.48 -19.52
N ARG A 403 -25.11 33.73 -20.42
CA ARG A 403 -23.72 33.28 -20.22
C ARG A 403 -23.07 33.90 -19.00
N ALA A 404 -23.24 35.21 -18.78
CA ALA A 404 -22.71 35.89 -17.61
C ALA A 404 -23.32 35.37 -16.30
N GLY A 405 -24.65 35.16 -16.25
CA GLY A 405 -25.33 34.57 -15.09
C GLY A 405 -24.87 33.13 -14.81
N SER A 406 -24.66 32.33 -15.85
CA SER A 406 -24.13 30.96 -15.71
C SER A 406 -22.69 30.95 -15.19
N ALA A 407 -21.85 31.85 -15.70
CA ALA A 407 -20.48 32.02 -15.23
C ALA A 407 -20.43 32.50 -13.77
N GLN A 408 -21.30 33.43 -13.37
CA GLN A 408 -21.40 33.89 -11.99
C GLN A 408 -21.82 32.77 -11.05
N ALA A 409 -22.83 31.98 -11.40
CA ALA A 409 -23.27 30.85 -10.59
C ALA A 409 -22.17 29.78 -10.42
N GLU A 410 -21.32 29.59 -11.45
CA GLU A 410 -20.17 28.70 -11.36
C GLU A 410 -19.06 29.28 -10.46
N ILE A 411 -18.79 30.59 -10.56
CA ILE A 411 -17.84 31.29 -9.67
C ILE A 411 -18.30 31.16 -8.22
N ASP A 412 -19.58 31.39 -7.92
CA ASP A 412 -20.12 31.31 -6.56
C ASP A 412 -20.00 29.88 -6.00
N ARG A 413 -20.28 28.86 -6.82
CA ARG A 413 -20.10 27.46 -6.44
C ARG A 413 -18.64 27.12 -6.16
N LEU A 414 -17.73 27.56 -7.03
CA LEU A 414 -16.28 27.31 -6.87
C LEU A 414 -15.72 28.05 -5.66
N ALA A 415 -16.20 29.26 -5.37
CA ALA A 415 -15.83 30.02 -4.19
C ALA A 415 -16.26 29.31 -2.90
N ALA A 416 -17.51 28.84 -2.83
CA ALA A 416 -17.99 28.06 -1.69
C ALA A 416 -17.18 26.77 -1.50
N SER A 417 -16.90 26.03 -2.59
CA SER A 417 -16.08 24.82 -2.53
C SER A 417 -14.64 25.09 -2.09
N ARG A 418 -14.05 26.23 -2.47
CA ARG A 418 -12.73 26.66 -2.01
C ARG A 418 -12.76 26.93 -0.51
N ASP A 419 -13.76 27.66 -0.03
CA ASP A 419 -13.86 28.05 1.38
C ASP A 419 -14.04 26.84 2.29
N GLU A 420 -14.90 25.90 1.90
CA GLU A 420 -15.04 24.62 2.62
C GLU A 420 -13.73 23.80 2.61
N ALA A 421 -13.00 23.79 1.50
CA ALA A 421 -11.72 23.10 1.42
C ALA A 421 -10.65 23.76 2.31
N GLN A 422 -10.66 25.08 2.39
CA GLN A 422 -9.75 25.85 3.23
C GLN A 422 -10.05 25.62 4.71
N GLU A 423 -11.33 25.62 5.11
CA GLU A 423 -11.74 25.32 6.48
C GLU A 423 -11.31 23.90 6.89
N ARG A 424 -11.56 22.90 6.03
CA ARG A 424 -11.08 21.52 6.27
C ARG A 424 -9.56 21.45 6.40
N ALA A 425 -8.82 22.22 5.61
CA ALA A 425 -7.36 22.24 5.67
C ALA A 425 -6.86 22.84 7.00
N VAL A 426 -7.51 23.90 7.50
CA VAL A 426 -7.21 24.50 8.80
C VAL A 426 -7.47 23.50 9.93
N THR A 427 -8.65 22.86 9.94
CA THR A 427 -8.98 21.84 10.95
C THR A 427 -7.99 20.67 10.92
N ALA A 428 -7.65 20.17 9.74
CA ALA A 428 -6.68 19.08 9.60
C ALA A 428 -5.27 19.49 10.07
N GLN A 429 -4.87 20.75 9.87
CA GLN A 429 -3.59 21.26 10.37
C GLN A 429 -3.59 21.36 11.91
N GLU A 430 -4.68 21.82 12.51
CA GLU A 430 -4.84 21.88 13.97
C GLU A 430 -4.79 20.48 14.60
N GLU A 431 -5.49 19.51 14.01
CA GLU A 431 -5.43 18.10 14.40
C GLU A 431 -4.01 17.53 14.28
N TYR A 432 -3.31 17.85 13.19
CA TYR A 432 -1.92 17.42 12.99
C TYR A 432 -0.98 17.99 14.05
N GLU A 433 -1.05 19.28 14.36
CA GLU A 433 -0.20 19.89 15.39
C GLU A 433 -0.49 19.31 16.79
N GLN A 434 -1.76 19.01 17.09
CA GLN A 434 -2.12 18.32 18.34
C GLN A 434 -1.52 16.92 18.41
N LEU A 435 -1.67 16.12 17.35
CA LEU A 435 -1.12 14.76 17.29
C LEU A 435 0.40 14.78 17.37
N LYS A 436 1.04 15.74 16.71
CA LYS A 436 2.49 15.92 16.75
C LYS A 436 2.97 16.24 18.16
N ALA A 437 2.30 17.15 18.86
CA ALA A 437 2.63 17.47 20.26
C ALA A 437 2.43 16.26 21.19
N GLU A 438 1.40 15.43 20.95
CA GLU A 438 1.19 14.19 21.70
C GLU A 438 2.33 13.19 21.46
N VAL A 439 2.75 13.00 20.21
CA VAL A 439 3.87 12.11 19.85
C VAL A 439 5.19 12.60 20.46
N GLU A 440 5.51 13.89 20.33
CA GLU A 440 6.72 14.47 20.95
C GLU A 440 6.68 14.32 22.49
N GLY A 441 5.51 14.43 23.11
CA GLY A 441 5.31 14.16 24.53
C GLY A 441 5.56 12.69 24.90
N LEU A 442 5.09 11.75 24.08
CA LEU A 442 5.29 10.31 24.29
C LEU A 442 6.76 9.90 24.10
N ASP A 443 7.46 10.47 23.12
CA ASP A 443 8.88 10.22 22.89
C ASP A 443 9.72 10.67 24.09
N GLY A 444 9.42 11.84 24.67
CA GLY A 444 10.09 12.30 25.90
C GLY A 444 9.85 11.38 27.10
N VAL A 445 8.64 10.82 27.23
CA VAL A 445 8.31 9.83 28.27
C VAL A 445 9.05 8.51 28.03
N ASP A 446 9.18 8.06 26.78
CA ASP A 446 9.89 6.82 26.44
C ASP A 446 11.40 6.93 26.72
N GLU A 447 12.01 8.08 26.45
CA GLU A 447 13.40 8.36 26.83
C GLU A 447 13.59 8.31 28.35
N GLU A 448 12.69 8.92 29.13
CA GLU A 448 12.74 8.88 30.60
C GLU A 448 12.54 7.45 31.14
N LEU A 449 11.58 6.71 30.59
CA LEU A 449 11.33 5.31 30.96
C LEU A 449 12.52 4.41 30.61
N THR A 450 13.14 4.62 29.45
CA THR A 450 14.33 3.89 29.02
C THR A 450 15.51 4.17 29.96
N ALA A 451 15.73 5.43 30.34
CA ALA A 451 16.75 5.81 31.30
C ALA A 451 16.52 5.17 32.68
N ARG A 452 15.27 5.20 33.18
CA ARG A 452 14.88 4.52 34.43
C ARG A 452 15.07 3.01 34.36
N HIS A 453 14.73 2.39 33.23
CA HIS A 453 14.91 0.97 33.02
C HIS A 453 16.40 0.58 33.06
N GLU A 454 17.26 1.31 32.33
CA GLU A 454 18.70 1.05 32.34
C GLU A 454 19.33 1.32 33.71
N GLN A 455 18.87 2.34 34.44
CA GLN A 455 19.30 2.57 35.83
C GLN A 455 18.89 1.41 36.75
N ALA A 456 17.63 0.96 36.66
CA ALA A 456 17.13 -0.17 37.46
C ALA A 456 17.89 -1.48 37.13
N LYS A 457 18.23 -1.69 35.86
CA LYS A 457 19.01 -2.85 35.40
C LYS A 457 20.45 -2.83 35.92
N ARG A 458 21.10 -1.66 35.95
CA ARG A 458 22.42 -1.49 36.58
C ARG A 458 22.36 -1.75 38.08
N ALA A 459 21.38 -1.16 38.77
CA ALA A 459 21.19 -1.38 40.20
C ALA A 459 20.93 -2.86 40.54
N LEU A 460 20.16 -3.57 39.70
CA LEU A 460 19.94 -5.00 39.84
C LEU A 460 21.24 -5.80 39.67
N ALA A 461 22.04 -5.49 38.65
CA ALA A 461 23.31 -6.16 38.40
C ALA A 461 24.31 -5.94 39.56
N GLU A 462 24.40 -4.71 40.08
CA GLU A 462 25.21 -4.39 41.26
C GLU A 462 24.74 -5.15 42.50
N ALA A 463 23.43 -5.18 42.75
CA ALA A 463 22.86 -5.93 43.88
C ALA A 463 23.11 -7.45 43.76
N GLN A 464 23.03 -8.01 42.55
CA GLN A 464 23.33 -9.42 42.29
C GLN A 464 24.82 -9.73 42.51
N ALA A 465 25.72 -8.85 42.06
CA ALA A 465 27.15 -8.99 42.30
C ALA A 465 27.48 -8.91 43.80
N ALA A 466 26.93 -7.93 44.51
CA ALA A 466 27.09 -7.79 45.96
C ALA A 466 26.55 -9.01 46.71
N HIS A 467 25.39 -9.54 46.29
CA HIS A 467 24.83 -10.77 46.87
C HIS A 467 25.74 -11.99 46.64
N SER A 468 26.32 -12.14 45.44
CA SER A 468 27.27 -13.20 45.14
C SER A 468 28.51 -13.11 46.04
N THR A 469 29.10 -11.92 46.15
CA THR A 469 30.28 -11.68 47.01
C THR A 469 29.98 -12.00 48.47
N ALA A 470 28.86 -11.50 49.01
CA ALA A 470 28.45 -11.77 50.38
C ALA A 470 28.22 -13.27 50.64
N ARG A 471 27.67 -13.99 49.65
CA ARG A 471 27.48 -15.44 49.71
C ARG A 471 28.81 -16.20 49.72
N ASP A 472 29.77 -15.78 48.91
CA ASP A 472 31.11 -16.38 48.87
C ASP A 472 31.87 -16.12 50.17
N GLU A 473 31.79 -14.91 50.70
CA GLU A 473 32.36 -14.53 52.00
C GLU A 473 31.74 -15.34 53.16
N ALA A 474 30.41 -15.49 53.17
CA ALA A 474 29.73 -16.32 54.15
C ALA A 474 30.17 -17.78 54.06
N THR A 475 30.30 -18.32 52.84
CA THR A 475 30.78 -19.70 52.62
C THR A 475 32.23 -19.87 53.07
N ALA A 476 33.10 -18.89 52.82
CA ALA A 476 34.48 -18.90 53.27
C ALA A 476 34.60 -18.80 54.80
N ALA A 477 33.79 -17.94 55.43
CA ALA A 477 33.70 -17.83 56.88
C ALA A 477 33.23 -19.15 57.52
N GLU A 478 32.22 -19.79 56.95
CA GLU A 478 31.71 -21.09 57.41
C GLU A 478 32.78 -22.19 57.32
N ARG A 479 33.54 -22.24 56.21
CA ARG A 479 34.69 -23.14 56.05
C ARG A 479 35.78 -22.89 57.09
N ARG A 480 36.12 -21.62 57.35
CA ARG A 480 37.09 -21.25 58.41
C ARG A 480 36.59 -21.69 59.79
N ARG A 481 35.31 -21.47 60.09
CA ARG A 481 34.69 -21.91 61.35
C ARG A 481 34.79 -23.42 61.52
N ALA A 482 34.44 -24.18 60.48
CA ALA A 482 34.52 -25.64 60.49
C ALA A 482 35.96 -26.13 60.70
N ALA A 483 36.94 -25.50 60.03
CA ALA A 483 38.36 -25.85 60.20
C ALA A 483 38.88 -25.56 61.62
N VAL A 484 38.49 -24.43 62.21
CA VAL A 484 38.85 -24.09 63.60
C VAL A 484 38.17 -25.05 64.58
N ALA A 485 36.90 -25.37 64.39
CA ALA A 485 36.18 -26.34 65.22
C ALA A 485 36.84 -27.72 65.19
N ALA A 486 37.21 -28.22 64.01
CA ALA A 486 37.91 -29.49 63.86
C ALA A 486 39.30 -29.48 64.54
N ARG A 487 40.06 -28.38 64.44
CA ARG A 487 41.33 -28.21 65.16
C ARG A 487 41.14 -28.20 66.67
N HIS A 488 40.12 -27.51 67.16
CA HIS A 488 39.78 -27.48 68.58
C HIS A 488 39.44 -28.89 69.10
N GLU A 489 38.60 -29.65 68.39
CA GLU A 489 38.27 -31.03 68.76
C GLU A 489 39.50 -31.94 68.78
N ALA A 490 40.38 -31.84 67.78
CA ALA A 490 41.62 -32.61 67.72
C ALA A 490 42.57 -32.30 68.89
N LEU A 491 42.75 -31.02 69.23
CA LEU A 491 43.57 -30.59 70.37
C LEU A 491 42.95 -30.98 71.72
N ALA A 492 41.63 -30.88 71.85
CA ALA A 492 40.90 -31.31 73.05
C ALA A 492 41.02 -32.83 73.30
N LEU A 493 41.07 -33.65 72.23
CA LEU A 493 41.36 -35.08 72.31
C LEU A 493 42.80 -35.37 72.74
N GLY A 494 43.78 -34.58 72.28
CA GLY A 494 45.19 -34.72 72.66
C GLY A 494 45.49 -34.37 74.13
N LEU A 495 44.80 -33.36 74.67
CA LEU A 495 44.93 -32.91 76.07
C LEU A 495 44.26 -33.84 77.09
N ARG A 496 43.46 -34.82 76.66
CA ARG A 496 42.80 -35.81 77.54
C ARG A 496 43.69 -37.00 77.92
N ARG A 497 45.00 -36.98 77.64
CA ARG A 497 45.95 -37.96 78.18
C ARG A 497 46.25 -37.61 79.64
N LYS A 498 45.84 -38.47 80.58
CA LYS A 498 46.17 -38.34 82.01
C LYS A 498 47.69 -38.43 82.20
N ASP A 499 48.33 -37.30 82.45
CA ASP A 499 49.77 -37.20 82.70
C ASP A 499 50.10 -37.62 84.15
N GLY A 500 50.55 -38.85 84.32
CA GLY A 500 50.94 -39.38 85.64
C GLY A 500 52.21 -38.72 86.18
N THR A 501 53.08 -38.18 85.33
CA THR A 501 54.31 -37.50 85.75
C THR A 501 53.97 -36.18 86.45
N GLY A 502 53.06 -35.38 85.88
CA GLY A 502 52.54 -34.16 86.52
C GLY A 502 51.83 -34.42 87.86
N ALA A 503 51.06 -35.51 87.96
CA ALA A 503 50.37 -35.89 89.20
C ALA A 503 51.33 -36.29 90.34
N LEU A 504 52.48 -36.91 90.02
CA LEU A 504 53.52 -37.22 90.99
C LEU A 504 54.29 -35.97 91.44
N LEU A 505 54.62 -35.07 90.52
CA LEU A 505 55.33 -33.82 90.85
C LEU A 505 54.48 -32.87 91.71
N GLY A 506 53.16 -32.87 91.54
CA GLY A 506 52.23 -32.15 92.42
C GLY A 506 52.04 -32.78 93.81
N ALA A 507 52.56 -34.00 94.04
CA ALA A 507 52.46 -34.71 95.31
C ALA A 507 53.78 -34.76 96.10
N ARG A 508 54.75 -33.90 95.76
CA ARG A 508 56.07 -33.78 96.43
C ARG A 508 55.96 -33.64 97.95
N ASP A 509 54.90 -33.02 98.45
CA ASP A 509 54.67 -32.83 99.89
C ASP A 509 54.29 -34.13 100.64
N ARG A 510 53.85 -35.17 99.93
CA ARG A 510 53.39 -36.45 100.50
C ARG A 510 54.36 -37.60 100.27
N LEU A 511 55.26 -37.48 99.29
CA LEU A 511 56.24 -38.49 98.92
C LEU A 511 57.65 -37.95 99.16
N THR A 512 58.20 -38.23 100.34
CA THR A 512 59.61 -37.93 100.67
C THR A 512 60.52 -38.86 99.86
N GLY A 513 61.35 -38.28 98.98
CA GLY A 513 62.27 -39.02 98.11
C GLY A 513 62.09 -38.80 96.60
N LEU A 514 61.15 -37.94 96.17
CA LEU A 514 61.07 -37.47 94.79
C LEU A 514 62.12 -36.37 94.55
N LEU A 515 63.08 -36.63 93.66
CA LEU A 515 64.16 -35.70 93.33
C LEU A 515 63.75 -34.67 92.26
N GLY A 516 62.70 -34.97 91.49
CA GLY A 516 62.16 -34.10 90.45
C GLY A 516 62.24 -34.72 89.04
N PRO A 517 61.91 -33.97 87.98
CA PRO A 517 62.06 -34.43 86.61
C PRO A 517 63.51 -34.81 86.33
N ALA A 518 63.74 -35.94 85.67
CA ALA A 518 65.07 -36.41 85.33
C ALA A 518 65.83 -35.40 84.45
N ALA A 519 65.11 -34.66 83.60
CA ALA A 519 65.68 -33.59 82.78
C ALA A 519 66.32 -32.45 83.59
N GLU A 520 65.81 -32.11 84.77
CA GLU A 520 66.37 -31.07 85.63
C GLU A 520 67.65 -31.50 86.36
N LEU A 521 67.91 -32.82 86.41
CA LEU A 521 69.11 -33.40 87.03
C LEU A 521 70.25 -33.61 86.02
N LEU A 522 70.04 -33.23 84.76
CA LEU A 522 71.01 -33.39 83.68
C LEU A 522 71.45 -32.02 83.17
N THR A 523 72.76 -31.79 83.16
CA THR A 523 73.35 -30.65 82.46
C THR A 523 73.80 -31.12 81.08
N VAL A 524 73.20 -30.58 80.02
CA VAL A 524 73.54 -30.91 78.63
C VAL A 524 74.35 -29.76 78.03
N GLU A 525 75.36 -30.10 77.24
CA GLU A 525 76.16 -29.10 76.51
C GLU A 525 75.31 -28.43 75.42
N PRO A 526 75.34 -27.08 75.29
CA PRO A 526 74.52 -26.35 74.34
C PRO A 526 74.71 -26.84 72.89
N GLY A 527 73.61 -27.13 72.19
CA GLY A 527 73.61 -27.68 70.83
C GLY A 527 73.38 -29.19 70.75
N TYR A 528 73.45 -29.92 71.87
CA TYR A 528 73.19 -31.35 71.94
C TYR A 528 71.86 -31.72 72.63
N GLU A 529 70.99 -30.76 72.92
CA GLU A 529 69.74 -30.98 73.66
C GLU A 529 68.77 -31.92 72.90
N ILE A 530 68.60 -31.71 71.59
CA ILE A 530 67.69 -32.51 70.76
C ILE A 530 68.19 -33.96 70.63
N PRO A 531 69.47 -34.24 70.28
CA PRO A 531 70.02 -35.59 70.28
C PRO A 531 69.92 -36.30 71.63
N VAL A 532 70.20 -35.59 72.73
CA VAL A 532 70.15 -36.16 74.08
C VAL A 532 68.72 -36.49 74.50
N ALA A 533 67.75 -35.60 74.23
CA ALA A 533 66.33 -35.87 74.47
C ALA A 533 65.83 -37.07 73.65
N ALA A 534 66.24 -37.17 72.37
CA ALA A 534 65.89 -38.29 71.51
C ALA A 534 66.50 -39.62 72.00
N ALA A 535 67.73 -39.61 72.53
CA ALA A 535 68.39 -40.78 73.08
C ALA A 535 67.77 -41.25 74.41
N LEU A 536 67.34 -40.32 75.27
CA LEU A 536 66.67 -40.63 76.54
C LEU A 536 65.21 -41.08 76.34
N GLY A 537 64.55 -40.63 75.27
CA GLY A 537 63.18 -41.03 74.94
C GLY A 537 62.23 -40.82 76.12
N THR A 538 61.46 -41.86 76.49
CA THR A 538 60.52 -41.81 77.62
C THR A 538 61.18 -41.62 78.99
N ALA A 539 62.50 -41.77 79.09
CA ALA A 539 63.25 -41.53 80.31
C ALA A 539 63.53 -40.03 80.54
N ALA A 540 63.43 -39.18 79.51
CA ALA A 540 63.53 -37.73 79.65
C ALA A 540 62.37 -37.15 80.49
N ASP A 541 61.17 -37.71 80.33
CA ASP A 541 59.95 -37.35 81.06
C ASP A 541 59.76 -38.14 82.38
N ALA A 542 60.78 -38.87 82.81
CA ALA A 542 60.72 -39.68 84.03
C ALA A 542 60.93 -38.83 85.29
N VAL A 543 60.33 -39.25 86.40
CA VAL A 543 60.60 -38.66 87.73
C VAL A 543 61.72 -39.43 88.41
N ALA A 544 62.76 -38.72 88.85
CA ALA A 544 63.85 -39.30 89.61
C ALA A 544 63.44 -39.55 91.07
N VAL A 545 63.75 -40.74 91.59
CA VAL A 545 63.49 -41.19 92.96
C VAL A 545 64.78 -41.59 93.67
N THR A 546 64.82 -41.42 94.99
CA THR A 546 65.95 -41.78 95.85
C THR A 546 66.14 -43.29 95.99
N ASP A 547 65.05 -44.05 96.13
CA ASP A 547 65.10 -45.47 96.42
C ASP A 547 63.84 -46.23 95.90
N PRO A 548 63.91 -47.58 95.83
CA PRO A 548 62.80 -48.38 95.34
C PRO A 548 61.51 -48.30 96.17
N ALA A 549 61.58 -47.96 97.46
CA ALA A 549 60.38 -47.84 98.30
C ALA A 549 59.57 -46.59 97.90
N THR A 550 60.25 -45.46 97.66
CA THR A 550 59.61 -44.24 97.13
C THR A 550 58.95 -44.48 95.76
N ALA A 551 59.58 -45.25 94.86
CA ALA A 551 58.95 -45.62 93.59
C ALA A 551 57.67 -46.44 93.80
N ALA A 552 57.68 -47.39 94.74
CA ALA A 552 56.50 -48.21 95.03
C ALA A 552 55.34 -47.38 95.61
N ASP A 553 55.63 -46.43 96.49
CA ASP A 553 54.63 -45.52 97.06
C ASP A 553 54.08 -44.54 96.00
N ALA A 554 54.94 -44.05 95.09
CA ALA A 554 54.53 -43.24 93.94
C ALA A 554 53.60 -44.01 92.99
N ILE A 555 53.90 -45.29 92.70
CA ILE A 555 53.01 -46.15 91.91
C ILE A 555 51.67 -46.38 92.63
N ARG A 556 51.69 -46.57 93.96
CA ARG A 556 50.47 -46.76 94.75
C ARG A 556 49.58 -45.52 94.69
N LEU A 557 50.15 -44.33 94.83
CA LEU A 557 49.44 -43.06 94.72
C LEU A 557 48.83 -42.85 93.33
N LEU A 558 49.55 -43.18 92.26
CA LEU A 558 49.03 -43.10 90.90
C LEU A 558 47.85 -44.05 90.66
N ARG A 559 47.90 -45.24 91.27
CA ARG A 559 46.83 -46.23 91.20
C ARG A 559 45.60 -45.82 92.01
N GLU A 560 45.78 -45.28 93.21
CA GLU A 560 44.67 -44.78 94.05
C GLU A 560 43.92 -43.62 93.40
N ARG A 561 44.62 -42.77 92.65
CA ARG A 561 44.03 -41.58 92.00
C ARG A 561 43.62 -41.78 90.55
N ASP A 562 43.80 -42.99 90.01
CA ASP A 562 43.64 -43.29 88.57
C ASP A 562 44.26 -42.20 87.68
N ALA A 563 45.48 -41.77 88.06
CA ALA A 563 46.10 -40.54 87.59
C ALA A 563 46.98 -40.73 86.34
N GLY A 564 46.92 -41.90 85.71
CA GLY A 564 47.65 -42.20 84.47
C GLY A 564 48.97 -42.93 84.70
N ARG A 565 49.88 -42.85 83.71
CA ARG A 565 51.17 -43.54 83.70
C ARG A 565 52.30 -42.54 83.91
N ALA A 566 53.32 -42.93 84.66
CA ALA A 566 54.57 -42.17 84.83
C ALA A 566 55.77 -43.11 84.71
N ALA A 567 56.85 -42.64 84.09
CA ALA A 567 58.15 -43.31 84.11
C ALA A 567 58.96 -42.82 85.32
N MET A 568 59.75 -43.69 85.94
CA MET A 568 60.57 -43.33 87.11
C MET A 568 61.99 -43.85 86.95
N LEU A 569 62.96 -43.05 87.39
CA LEU A 569 64.39 -43.39 87.36
C LEU A 569 64.97 -43.36 88.76
N ARG A 570 65.83 -44.31 89.09
CA ARG A 570 66.46 -44.40 90.41
C ARG A 570 67.86 -43.77 90.40
N GLY A 571 68.11 -42.85 91.31
CA GLY A 571 69.47 -42.36 91.61
C GLY A 571 70.31 -43.39 92.36
N ARG A 572 71.57 -43.59 91.98
CA ARG A 572 72.49 -44.51 92.68
C ARG A 572 73.31 -43.72 93.70
N GLY A 573 73.06 -43.95 94.98
CA GLY A 573 73.81 -43.34 96.09
C GLY A 573 75.30 -43.72 96.11
N ASP A 574 76.10 -42.77 96.59
CA ASP A 574 77.57 -42.67 96.62
C ASP A 574 78.34 -43.99 96.88
N ARG A 575 79.28 -44.31 95.98
CA ARG A 575 80.39 -45.25 96.20
C ARG A 575 81.69 -44.56 95.81
N ARG A 576 82.40 -43.99 96.79
CA ARG A 576 83.82 -43.64 96.70
C ARG A 576 84.64 -44.77 96.05
N ARG A 577 85.38 -44.49 94.98
CA ARG A 577 86.62 -45.21 94.62
C ARG A 577 87.63 -44.27 93.95
N SER A 578 88.82 -44.32 94.54
CA SER A 578 90.13 -43.78 94.20
C SER A 578 90.60 -43.89 92.74
N GLY A 579 91.20 -42.79 92.25
CA GLY A 579 92.45 -42.68 91.46
C GLY A 579 92.70 -43.54 90.22
N ASP A 580 92.77 -42.92 89.03
CA ASP A 580 94.03 -42.65 88.27
C ASP A 580 93.74 -41.71 87.06
N PRO A 581 94.74 -41.04 86.44
CA PRO A 581 94.53 -39.90 85.55
C PRO A 581 94.28 -40.27 84.08
N ALA A 582 93.90 -39.26 83.31
CA ALA A 582 93.53 -39.28 81.89
C ALA A 582 94.53 -39.96 80.92
N PRO A 583 94.14 -40.13 79.65
CA PRO A 583 94.70 -39.16 78.71
C PRO A 583 93.67 -38.52 77.77
N SER A 584 93.99 -37.27 77.48
CA SER A 584 93.49 -36.41 76.43
C SER A 584 93.52 -37.06 75.03
N ARG A 585 92.40 -36.96 74.31
CA ARG A 585 92.30 -36.18 73.07
C ARG A 585 90.84 -35.93 72.71
#